data_AF-A0A968LFH1-F1
#
_entry.id   AF-A0A968LFH1-F1
#
_cell.length_a   1.000
_cell.length_b   1.000
_cell.length_c   1.000
_cell.angle_alpha   90.00
_cell.angle_beta   90.00
_cell.angle_gamma   90.00
#
_symmetry.space_group_name_H-M   'P 1'
#
loop_
_entity.id
_entity.type
_entity.pdbx_description
1 polymer ?
#
loop_
_entity_poly.entity_id
_entity_poly.type
_entity_poly.pdbx_seq_one_letter_code
_entity_poly.pdbx_strand_id
1 'polypeptide(L)'
;MTKKGEIELERQFVQFSDGPTGLHVEAYLQVMQGLNRGMGWDELLGYRWVVVLGEAGTGKSTEFRQRPSILRSLGKPAFFMDITRLAKHGPKIAVEQATPGELEAWREGEAEAVFFLDSVDEAELRQQSLGDALRQLDAYMGDARGRARLLASCRVSDWGTASGHSDMANYIRNVGGHPEELQIVQLMPLDDNRVKRLAQHYGCSDPQGLVDAVRKASAQPFIARPLDVEWMVDYWNDHNEVGTLTELVERSVDKRLDERRPNSCLRSRLAKQKARDGLERLAGLAVLSGRWSFLVPGEESRGLGGDDTIDPRQALEDWSDDEIRELLTRASSTNPPTAGSAFTIEPFRSTSPPSG
;
A
#
# COMPACT_ATOMS: atom_id res chain seq x y z
N MET A 1 -8.00 21.64 -4.46
CA MET A 1 -8.79 20.46 -4.09
C MET A 1 -9.19 20.60 -2.63
N THR A 2 -10.47 20.84 -2.36
CA THR A 2 -11.03 20.81 -1.00
C THR A 2 -10.85 19.40 -0.47
N LYS A 3 -10.24 19.24 0.73
CA LYS A 3 -10.02 17.92 1.33
C LYS A 3 -11.40 17.32 1.62
N LYS A 4 -11.90 16.46 0.70
CA LYS A 4 -13.15 15.72 0.91
C LYS A 4 -12.95 14.88 2.18
N GLY A 5 -13.99 14.76 3.02
CA GLY A 5 -13.90 14.09 4.32
C GLY A 5 -13.43 12.64 4.23
N GLU A 6 -13.23 11.95 5.35
CA GLU A 6 -12.92 10.52 5.34
C GLU A 6 -14.23 9.70 5.26
N ILE A 7 -14.21 8.55 4.56
CA ILE A 7 -15.34 7.63 4.46
C ILE A 7 -14.88 6.22 4.84
N GLU A 8 -15.63 5.55 5.72
CA GLU A 8 -15.41 4.12 6.01
C GLU A 8 -15.83 3.29 4.79
N LEU A 9 -14.93 2.43 4.31
CA LEU A 9 -15.14 1.59 3.13
C LEU A 9 -15.27 0.09 3.48
N GLU A 10 -15.20 -0.27 4.76
CA GLU A 10 -15.21 -1.66 5.22
C GLU A 10 -14.18 -2.48 4.44
N ARG A 11 -12.92 -1.98 4.43
CA ARG A 11 -11.84 -2.59 3.65
C ARG A 11 -11.63 -4.04 4.06
N GLN A 12 -11.22 -4.83 3.06
CA GLN A 12 -10.95 -6.25 3.24
C GLN A 12 -9.47 -6.55 3.07
N PHE A 13 -9.06 -7.62 3.74
CA PHE A 13 -7.70 -8.09 3.80
C PHE A 13 -7.62 -9.55 3.39
N VAL A 14 -6.54 -9.91 2.71
CA VAL A 14 -6.21 -11.32 2.43
C VAL A 14 -4.91 -11.67 3.14
N GLN A 15 -4.76 -12.92 3.57
CA GLN A 15 -3.47 -13.39 4.08
C GLN A 15 -2.42 -13.23 2.99
N PHE A 16 -1.30 -12.61 3.31
CA PHE A 16 -0.19 -12.51 2.38
C PHE A 16 0.52 -13.87 2.31
N SER A 17 0.64 -14.43 1.12
CA SER A 17 1.42 -15.63 0.85
C SER A 17 2.69 -15.27 0.08
N ASP A 18 3.84 -15.82 0.48
CA ASP A 18 5.11 -15.59 -0.20
C ASP A 18 5.04 -16.03 -1.67
N GLY A 19 5.14 -15.05 -2.56
CA GLY A 19 5.12 -15.19 -4.01
C GLY A 19 5.32 -13.80 -4.64
N PRO A 20 5.78 -13.72 -5.91
CA PRO A 20 6.18 -12.46 -6.53
C PRO A 20 5.08 -11.40 -6.55
N THR A 21 3.80 -11.76 -6.35
CA THR A 21 2.65 -10.84 -6.46
C THR A 21 1.82 -10.64 -5.18
N GLY A 22 1.96 -11.46 -4.14
CA GLY A 22 1.08 -11.43 -2.94
C GLY A 22 -0.41 -11.77 -3.19
N LEU A 23 -0.97 -11.37 -4.33
CA LEU A 23 -2.30 -11.66 -4.86
C LEU A 23 -2.17 -12.02 -6.35
N HIS A 24 -2.46 -13.27 -6.72
CA HIS A 24 -2.55 -13.65 -8.14
C HIS A 24 -3.67 -12.87 -8.85
N VAL A 25 -3.48 -12.49 -10.12
CA VAL A 25 -4.49 -11.82 -10.99
C VAL A 25 -5.86 -12.48 -10.90
N GLU A 26 -5.92 -13.80 -10.86
CA GLU A 26 -7.19 -14.53 -10.75
C GLU A 26 -7.89 -14.26 -9.41
N ALA A 27 -7.15 -14.26 -8.30
CA ALA A 27 -7.68 -13.87 -7.01
C ALA A 27 -8.08 -12.39 -7.00
N TYR A 28 -7.28 -11.52 -7.62
CA TYR A 28 -7.55 -10.09 -7.77
C TYR A 28 -8.87 -9.83 -8.53
N LEU A 29 -9.09 -10.52 -9.66
CA LEU A 29 -10.31 -10.42 -10.45
C LEU A 29 -11.54 -10.99 -9.73
N GLN A 30 -11.38 -12.10 -9.00
CA GLN A 30 -12.47 -12.65 -8.17
C GLN A 30 -12.90 -11.68 -7.07
N VAL A 31 -11.95 -10.95 -6.48
CA VAL A 31 -12.24 -9.89 -5.50
C VAL A 31 -13.01 -8.75 -6.12
N MET A 32 -12.60 -8.28 -7.31
CA MET A 32 -13.30 -7.21 -8.02
C MET A 32 -14.75 -7.56 -8.35
N GLN A 33 -15.00 -8.83 -8.67
CA GLN A 33 -16.33 -9.35 -8.93
C GLN A 33 -17.13 -9.64 -7.65
N GLY A 34 -16.56 -9.40 -6.46
CA GLY A 34 -17.22 -9.66 -5.17
C GLY A 34 -17.35 -11.15 -4.82
N LEU A 35 -16.61 -12.02 -5.51
CA LEU A 35 -16.68 -13.48 -5.35
C LEU A 35 -15.80 -14.00 -4.20
N ASN A 36 -14.80 -13.22 -3.78
CA ASN A 36 -13.93 -13.55 -2.65
C ASN A 36 -14.09 -12.51 -1.53
N ARG A 37 -14.52 -12.97 -0.35
CA ARG A 37 -14.62 -12.14 0.85
C ARG A 37 -13.39 -12.40 1.72
N GLY A 38 -12.49 -11.43 1.77
CA GLY A 38 -11.39 -11.45 2.73
C GLY A 38 -11.82 -11.09 4.15
N MET A 39 -10.83 -11.06 5.02
CA MET A 39 -10.94 -10.69 6.43
C MET A 39 -11.36 -9.23 6.56
N GLY A 40 -12.21 -8.93 7.54
CA GLY A 40 -12.60 -7.57 7.91
C GLY A 40 -11.74 -7.01 9.04
N TRP A 41 -11.97 -5.74 9.39
CA TRP A 41 -11.27 -5.10 10.51
C TRP A 41 -11.52 -5.79 11.85
N ASP A 42 -12.72 -6.29 12.14
CA ASP A 42 -13.02 -6.94 13.42
C ASP A 42 -12.19 -8.21 13.63
N GLU A 43 -11.99 -8.99 12.56
CA GLU A 43 -11.13 -10.17 12.57
C GLU A 43 -9.65 -9.76 12.70
N LEU A 44 -9.21 -8.78 11.91
CA LEU A 44 -7.83 -8.31 11.92
C LEU A 44 -7.40 -7.75 13.29
N LEU A 45 -8.29 -7.01 13.94
CA LEU A 45 -8.10 -6.47 15.28
C LEU A 45 -8.05 -7.55 16.36
N GLY A 46 -8.47 -8.79 16.05
CA GLY A 46 -8.37 -9.96 16.91
C GLY A 46 -6.92 -10.40 17.18
N TYR A 47 -6.00 -10.10 16.26
CA TYR A 47 -4.59 -10.48 16.36
C TYR A 47 -3.75 -9.45 17.15
N ARG A 48 -2.66 -9.93 17.75
CA ARG A 48 -1.77 -9.10 18.57
C ARG A 48 -0.76 -8.33 17.73
N TRP A 49 -0.19 -8.95 16.71
CA TRP A 49 0.77 -8.32 15.80
C TRP A 49 0.31 -8.52 14.36
N VAL A 50 0.13 -7.41 13.66
CA VAL A 50 -0.32 -7.40 12.28
C VAL A 50 0.55 -6.47 11.46
N VAL A 51 0.88 -6.89 10.25
CA VAL A 51 1.44 -6.03 9.21
C VAL A 51 0.44 -5.99 8.06
N VAL A 52 0.00 -4.79 7.70
CA VAL A 52 -0.89 -4.52 6.58
C VAL A 52 -0.07 -4.01 5.41
N LEU A 53 -0.02 -4.81 4.36
CA LEU A 53 0.68 -4.53 3.12
C LEU A 53 -0.24 -3.90 2.08
N GLY A 54 0.32 -3.04 1.25
CA GLY A 54 -0.37 -2.47 0.10
C GLY A 54 0.49 -1.43 -0.59
N GLU A 55 0.28 -1.20 -1.88
CA GLU A 55 1.06 -0.21 -2.62
C GLU A 55 0.63 1.23 -2.33
N ALA A 56 1.36 2.19 -2.90
CA ALA A 56 0.92 3.59 -2.91
C ALA A 56 -0.50 3.72 -3.50
N GLY A 57 -1.29 4.66 -2.98
CA GLY A 57 -2.67 4.89 -3.43
C GLY A 57 -3.71 3.86 -2.96
N THR A 58 -3.32 2.75 -2.30
CA THR A 58 -4.26 1.72 -1.81
C THR A 58 -5.06 2.11 -0.56
N GLY A 59 -4.68 3.20 0.10
CA GLY A 59 -5.41 3.78 1.25
C GLY A 59 -4.89 3.39 2.63
N LYS A 60 -3.75 2.70 2.78
CA LYS A 60 -3.17 2.29 4.09
C LYS A 60 -3.19 3.41 5.14
N SER A 61 -2.57 4.55 4.83
CA SER A 61 -2.47 5.69 5.75
C SER A 61 -3.83 6.27 6.11
N THR A 62 -4.78 6.32 5.17
CA THR A 62 -6.15 6.78 5.41
C THR A 62 -6.84 5.84 6.41
N GLU A 63 -6.77 4.54 6.16
CA GLU A 63 -7.38 3.54 7.04
C GLU A 63 -6.78 3.55 8.45
N PHE A 64 -5.44 3.59 8.56
CA PHE A 64 -4.73 3.62 9.84
C PHE A 64 -5.01 4.91 10.62
N ARG A 65 -5.19 6.02 9.92
CA ARG A 65 -5.51 7.32 10.52
C ARG A 65 -6.98 7.40 10.97
N GLN A 66 -7.89 6.75 10.28
CA GLN A 66 -9.32 6.77 10.61
C GLN A 66 -9.67 5.80 11.75
N ARG A 67 -9.09 4.59 11.74
CA ARG A 67 -9.49 3.49 12.64
C ARG A 67 -9.39 3.82 14.14
N PRO A 68 -8.35 4.52 14.64
CA PRO A 68 -8.29 4.91 16.05
C PRO A 68 -9.46 5.77 16.50
N SER A 69 -9.93 6.68 15.66
CA SER A 69 -11.09 7.53 15.98
C SER A 69 -12.38 6.70 16.10
N ILE A 70 -12.56 5.72 15.21
CA ILE A 70 -13.68 4.76 15.28
C ILE A 70 -13.60 3.94 16.58
N LEU A 71 -12.44 3.36 16.89
CA LEU A 71 -12.26 2.54 18.10
C LEU A 71 -12.46 3.33 19.38
N ARG A 72 -11.94 4.56 19.47
CA ARG A 72 -12.14 5.44 20.62
C ARG A 72 -13.61 5.83 20.80
N SER A 73 -14.36 6.03 19.71
CA SER A 73 -15.82 6.26 19.80
C SER A 73 -16.60 5.08 20.38
N LEU A 74 -16.03 3.87 20.30
CA LEU A 74 -16.54 2.64 20.91
C LEU A 74 -15.95 2.38 22.31
N GLY A 75 -15.25 3.35 22.90
CA GLY A 75 -14.60 3.22 24.21
C GLY A 75 -13.36 2.33 24.22
N LYS A 76 -12.80 1.97 23.05
CA LYS A 76 -11.58 1.16 22.95
C LYS A 76 -10.37 2.09 22.74
N PRO A 77 -9.40 2.13 23.66
CA PRO A 77 -8.17 2.89 23.48
C PRO A 77 -7.45 2.51 22.18
N ALA A 78 -7.13 3.50 21.35
CA ALA A 78 -6.41 3.28 20.12
C ALA A 78 -5.60 4.51 19.74
N PHE A 79 -4.43 4.32 19.15
CA PHE A 79 -3.46 5.38 18.90
C PHE A 79 -2.84 5.26 17.52
N PHE A 80 -2.78 6.36 16.78
CA PHE A 80 -2.04 6.46 15.51
C PHE A 80 -0.69 7.11 15.76
N MET A 81 0.37 6.57 15.16
CA MET A 81 1.72 7.14 15.19
C MET A 81 2.41 6.92 13.84
N ASP A 82 3.06 7.97 13.35
CA ASP A 82 4.04 7.86 12.25
C ASP A 82 5.35 7.27 12.79
N ILE A 83 5.90 6.27 12.09
CA ILE A 83 7.10 5.54 12.54
C ILE A 83 8.33 6.45 12.61
N THR A 84 8.50 7.39 11.68
CA THR A 84 9.65 8.31 11.69
C THR A 84 9.60 9.23 12.91
N ARG A 85 8.42 9.77 13.22
CA ARG A 85 8.21 10.60 14.42
C ARG A 85 8.39 9.78 15.69
N LEU A 86 7.88 8.56 15.73
CA LEU A 86 8.00 7.65 16.86
C LEU A 86 9.46 7.30 17.15
N ALA A 87 10.22 6.90 16.13
CA ALA A 87 11.65 6.60 16.26
C ALA A 87 12.45 7.81 16.77
N LYS A 88 12.14 9.01 16.27
CA LYS A 88 12.91 10.23 16.57
C LYS A 88 12.55 10.91 17.89
N HIS A 89 11.27 10.90 18.26
CA HIS A 89 10.73 11.75 19.32
C HIS A 89 10.00 10.98 20.42
N GLY A 90 9.75 9.68 20.22
CA GLY A 90 9.05 8.82 21.16
C GLY A 90 7.51 9.01 21.16
N PRO A 91 6.78 8.15 21.89
CA PRO A 91 5.33 8.03 21.77
C PRO A 91 4.54 9.29 22.12
N LYS A 92 4.98 10.04 23.14
CA LYS A 92 4.29 11.26 23.60
C LYS A 92 4.19 12.35 22.53
N ILE A 93 5.17 12.42 21.63
CA ILE A 93 5.22 13.42 20.55
C ILE A 93 4.66 12.85 19.24
N ALA A 94 4.79 11.54 19.04
CA ALA A 94 4.37 10.86 17.83
C ALA A 94 2.86 10.55 17.79
N VAL A 95 2.20 10.43 18.95
CA VAL A 95 0.76 10.17 19.02
C VAL A 95 -0.02 11.30 18.34
N GLU A 96 -0.85 10.93 17.37
CA GLU A 96 -1.75 11.87 16.69
C GLU A 96 -3.20 11.59 17.06
N GLN A 97 -4.03 12.63 16.99
CA GLN A 97 -5.49 12.59 17.18
C GLN A 97 -6.01 12.15 18.56
N ALA A 98 -5.13 11.71 19.47
CA ALA A 98 -5.47 11.46 20.86
C ALA A 98 -5.49 12.78 21.65
N THR A 99 -6.38 12.89 22.63
CA THR A 99 -6.34 14.05 23.52
C THR A 99 -5.14 13.95 24.48
N PRO A 100 -4.58 15.09 24.95
CA PRO A 100 -3.45 15.06 25.87
C PRO A 100 -3.74 14.21 27.12
N GLY A 101 -2.87 13.24 27.42
CA GLY A 101 -3.00 12.37 28.59
C GLY A 101 -3.76 11.06 28.35
N GLU A 102 -4.43 10.86 27.21
CA GLU A 102 -5.11 9.58 26.91
C GLU A 102 -4.12 8.40 26.85
N LEU A 103 -2.94 8.64 26.27
CA LEU A 103 -1.90 7.62 26.15
C LEU A 103 -1.36 7.24 27.53
N GLU A 104 -1.11 8.22 28.40
CA GLU A 104 -0.71 8.02 29.79
C GLU A 104 -1.80 7.28 30.59
N ALA A 105 -3.06 7.70 30.46
CA ALA A 105 -4.19 7.09 31.15
C ALA A 105 -4.37 5.62 30.76
N TRP A 106 -4.20 5.28 29.48
CA TRP A 106 -4.19 3.88 29.05
C TRP A 106 -3.02 3.09 29.65
N ARG A 107 -1.83 3.69 29.71
CA ARG A 107 -0.64 3.05 30.24
C ARG A 107 -0.76 2.75 31.74
N GLU A 108 -1.41 3.63 32.49
CA GLU A 108 -1.66 3.48 33.94
C GLU A 108 -2.91 2.64 34.27
N GLY A 109 -3.80 2.46 33.29
CA GLY A 109 -5.01 1.64 33.42
C GLY A 109 -4.81 0.16 33.09
N GLU A 110 -5.94 -0.55 33.00
CA GLU A 110 -5.98 -2.01 32.74
C GLU A 110 -6.51 -2.36 31.34
N ALA A 111 -7.00 -1.39 30.59
CA ALA A 111 -7.61 -1.61 29.28
C ALA A 111 -6.60 -2.10 28.23
N GLU A 112 -7.05 -2.91 27.27
CA GLU A 112 -6.26 -3.16 26.06
C GLU A 112 -6.25 -1.92 25.15
N ALA A 113 -5.17 -1.73 24.38
CA ALA A 113 -5.12 -0.73 23.32
C ALA A 113 -4.61 -1.28 22.00
N VAL A 114 -5.00 -0.58 20.94
CA VAL A 114 -4.54 -0.85 19.58
C VAL A 114 -3.65 0.29 19.08
N PHE A 115 -2.44 -0.03 18.67
CA PHE A 115 -1.47 0.91 18.14
C PHE A 115 -1.32 0.72 16.64
N PHE A 116 -1.57 1.79 15.88
CA PHE A 116 -1.45 1.86 14.44
C PHE A 116 -0.18 2.62 14.09
N LEU A 117 0.79 1.93 13.52
CA LEU A 117 2.09 2.43 13.12
C LEU A 117 2.12 2.56 11.60
N ASP A 118 2.13 3.79 11.09
CA ASP A 118 2.12 4.05 9.65
C ASP A 118 3.53 4.32 9.11
N SER A 119 3.71 4.04 7.81
CA SER A 119 4.90 4.38 7.03
C SER A 119 6.18 3.61 7.40
N VAL A 120 6.11 2.28 7.54
CA VAL A 120 7.31 1.43 7.71
C VAL A 120 8.30 1.62 6.54
N ASP A 121 7.77 1.81 5.33
CA ASP A 121 8.52 2.01 4.08
C ASP A 121 9.37 3.29 4.06
N GLU A 122 8.96 4.34 4.75
CA GLU A 122 9.65 5.63 4.69
C GLU A 122 10.77 5.81 5.73
N ALA A 123 10.83 4.92 6.72
CA ALA A 123 11.81 4.98 7.79
C ALA A 123 13.21 4.60 7.27
N GLU A 124 13.30 3.54 6.45
CA GLU A 124 14.57 3.03 5.93
C GLU A 124 15.30 4.05 5.03
N LEU A 125 14.56 4.87 4.27
CA LEU A 125 15.09 5.97 3.46
C LEU A 125 15.74 7.09 4.30
N ARG A 126 15.52 7.12 5.62
CA ARG A 126 15.99 8.15 6.55
C ARG A 126 16.99 7.67 7.60
N GLN A 127 17.54 6.47 7.45
CA GLN A 127 18.41 5.82 8.46
C GLN A 127 17.73 5.63 9.83
N GLN A 128 16.41 5.59 9.88
CA GLN A 128 15.65 5.26 11.09
C GLN A 128 14.94 3.94 10.81
N SER A 129 15.02 2.96 11.71
CA SER A 129 14.40 1.66 11.44
C SER A 129 13.05 1.51 12.15
N LEU A 130 12.20 0.63 11.62
CA LEU A 130 11.02 0.14 12.34
C LEU A 130 11.40 -0.35 13.74
N GLY A 131 12.54 -1.03 13.85
CA GLY A 131 13.14 -1.45 15.11
C GLY A 131 13.39 -0.31 16.11
N ASP A 132 13.82 0.89 15.66
CA ASP A 132 13.95 2.06 16.55
C ASP A 132 12.59 2.49 17.12
N ALA A 133 11.58 2.58 16.25
CA ALA A 133 10.23 2.96 16.65
C ALA A 133 9.63 1.94 17.63
N LEU A 134 9.78 0.64 17.36
CA LEU A 134 9.33 -0.44 18.23
C LEU A 134 10.05 -0.40 19.58
N ARG A 135 11.37 -0.17 19.61
CA ARG A 135 12.14 0.00 20.85
C ARG A 135 11.63 1.17 21.69
N GLN A 136 11.40 2.33 21.07
CA GLN A 136 10.89 3.51 21.76
C GLN A 136 9.49 3.28 22.34
N LEU A 137 8.61 2.64 21.55
CA LEU A 137 7.25 2.33 22.00
C LEU A 137 7.25 1.33 23.14
N ASP A 138 8.03 0.25 23.02
CA ASP A 138 8.15 -0.78 24.05
C ASP A 138 8.70 -0.24 25.38
N ALA A 139 9.77 0.57 25.31
CA ALA A 139 10.36 1.21 26.48
C ALA A 139 9.35 2.13 27.19
N TYR A 140 8.48 2.81 26.44
CA TYR A 140 7.41 3.63 27.00
C TYR A 140 6.28 2.81 27.63
N MET A 141 5.88 1.71 26.98
CA MET A 141 4.80 0.84 27.47
C MET A 141 5.18 0.13 28.77
N GLY A 142 6.42 -0.35 28.90
CA GLY A 142 6.86 -1.07 30.09
C GLY A 142 5.96 -2.28 30.38
N ASP A 143 5.43 -2.38 31.60
CA ASP A 143 4.56 -3.50 32.00
C ASP A 143 3.22 -3.52 31.27
N ALA A 144 2.79 -2.39 30.69
CA ALA A 144 1.57 -2.29 29.89
C ALA A 144 1.63 -3.05 28.55
N ARG A 145 2.83 -3.47 28.10
CA ARG A 145 3.03 -4.07 26.76
C ARG A 145 2.19 -5.32 26.50
N GLY A 146 1.81 -6.06 27.56
CA GLY A 146 0.96 -7.25 27.46
C GLY A 146 -0.44 -6.93 26.94
N ARG A 147 -0.90 -5.69 27.14
CA ARG A 147 -2.22 -5.17 26.81
C ARG A 147 -2.25 -4.45 25.46
N ALA A 148 -1.12 -4.42 24.73
CA ALA A 148 -0.97 -3.71 23.48
C ALA A 148 -1.09 -4.66 22.29
N ARG A 149 -1.93 -4.27 21.33
CA ARG A 149 -1.99 -4.83 19.98
C ARG A 149 -1.31 -3.85 19.02
N LEU A 150 -0.50 -4.36 18.10
CA LEU A 150 0.32 -3.56 17.19
C LEU A 150 -0.04 -3.90 15.74
N LEU A 151 -0.45 -2.88 14.99
CA LEU A 151 -0.67 -2.97 13.56
C LEU A 151 0.28 -2.00 12.88
N ALA A 152 1.09 -2.50 11.94
CA ALA A 152 2.00 -1.69 11.14
C ALA A 152 1.59 -1.68 9.67
N SER A 153 1.78 -0.57 8.96
CA SER A 153 1.51 -0.47 7.52
C SER A 153 2.83 -0.42 6.74
N CYS A 154 2.94 -1.18 5.66
CA CYS A 154 4.13 -1.21 4.79
C CYS A 154 3.74 -1.38 3.32
N ARG A 155 4.67 -1.10 2.40
CA ARG A 155 4.52 -1.51 1.00
C ARG A 155 4.87 -2.97 0.81
N VAL A 156 4.29 -3.57 -0.22
CA VAL A 156 4.57 -4.96 -0.56
C VAL A 156 6.00 -5.07 -1.08
N SER A 157 6.43 -4.12 -1.92
CA SER A 157 7.80 -4.03 -2.44
C SER A 157 8.85 -3.95 -1.34
N ASP A 158 8.51 -3.27 -0.24
CA ASP A 158 9.47 -2.93 0.80
C ASP A 158 9.49 -4.01 1.88
N TRP A 159 8.40 -4.74 2.12
CA TRP A 159 8.35 -5.74 3.18
C TRP A 159 9.33 -6.92 3.01
N GLY A 160 9.53 -7.39 1.78
CA GLY A 160 10.43 -8.52 1.47
C GLY A 160 11.90 -8.15 1.35
N THR A 161 12.21 -6.86 1.28
CA THR A 161 13.55 -6.29 1.07
C THR A 161 14.05 -5.52 2.29
N ALA A 162 13.12 -5.04 3.13
CA ALA A 162 13.37 -4.27 4.34
C ALA A 162 13.84 -5.13 5.51
N SER A 163 14.57 -4.48 6.40
CA SER A 163 14.71 -4.89 7.79
C SER A 163 13.36 -5.00 8.52
N GLY A 164 12.24 -4.58 7.92
CA GLY A 164 10.91 -4.61 8.53
C GLY A 164 10.48 -5.99 9.04
N HIS A 165 10.64 -7.05 8.23
CA HIS A 165 10.30 -8.41 8.67
C HIS A 165 11.19 -8.87 9.83
N SER A 166 12.51 -8.63 9.75
CA SER A 166 13.45 -9.02 10.80
C SER A 166 13.25 -8.18 12.07
N ASP A 167 12.95 -6.89 11.95
CA ASP A 167 12.67 -5.97 13.06
C ASP A 167 11.40 -6.39 13.80
N MET A 168 10.30 -6.70 13.09
CA MET A 168 9.08 -7.22 13.71
C MET A 168 9.33 -8.58 14.38
N ALA A 169 9.99 -9.51 13.69
CA ALA A 169 10.29 -10.83 14.26
C ALA A 169 11.19 -10.74 15.50
N ASN A 170 12.19 -9.85 15.48
CA ASN A 170 13.06 -9.58 16.63
C ASN A 170 12.27 -8.96 17.78
N TYR A 171 11.42 -7.98 17.50
CA TYR A 171 10.57 -7.35 18.49
C TYR A 171 9.65 -8.38 19.17
N ILE A 172 8.95 -9.21 18.39
CA ILE A 172 8.04 -10.24 18.90
C ILE A 172 8.78 -11.21 19.83
N ARG A 173 9.97 -11.68 19.42
CA ARG A 173 10.82 -12.52 20.28
C ARG A 173 11.19 -11.82 21.59
N ASN A 174 11.58 -10.55 21.51
CA ASN A 174 12.01 -9.78 22.68
C ASN A 174 10.89 -9.54 23.69
N VAL A 175 9.63 -9.49 23.24
CA VAL A 175 8.46 -9.37 24.13
C VAL A 175 7.86 -10.73 24.54
N GLY A 176 8.57 -11.83 24.27
CA GLY A 176 8.20 -13.18 24.69
C GLY A 176 7.14 -13.88 23.81
N GLY A 177 6.90 -13.38 22.61
CA GLY A 177 6.03 -14.03 21.62
C GLY A 177 6.78 -14.87 20.60
N HIS A 178 6.05 -15.58 19.75
CA HIS A 178 6.60 -16.33 18.63
C HIS A 178 6.38 -15.57 17.31
N PRO A 179 7.41 -15.42 16.45
CA PRO A 179 7.26 -14.76 15.15
C PRO A 179 6.15 -15.33 14.26
N GLU A 180 5.76 -16.59 14.45
CA GLU A 180 4.66 -17.26 13.75
C GLU A 180 3.28 -16.67 14.08
N GLU A 181 3.17 -15.94 15.20
CA GLU A 181 1.95 -15.22 15.58
C GLU A 181 1.75 -13.93 14.76
N LEU A 182 2.79 -13.44 14.07
CA LEU A 182 2.71 -12.27 13.21
C LEU A 182 1.78 -12.54 12.03
N GLN A 183 0.69 -11.78 11.93
CA GLN A 183 -0.17 -11.82 10.77
C GLN A 183 0.32 -10.81 9.73
N ILE A 184 0.61 -11.30 8.53
CA ILE A 184 0.94 -10.45 7.40
C ILE A 184 -0.24 -10.53 6.44
N VAL A 185 -0.90 -9.41 6.23
CA VAL A 185 -2.08 -9.32 5.39
C VAL A 185 -1.89 -8.26 4.33
N GLN A 186 -2.66 -8.34 3.26
CA GLN A 186 -2.63 -7.39 2.17
C GLN A 186 -4.00 -6.74 1.97
N LEU A 187 -4.02 -5.42 1.79
CA LEU A 187 -5.23 -4.69 1.41
C LEU A 187 -5.74 -5.19 0.06
N MET A 188 -6.98 -5.62 0.06
CA MET A 188 -7.65 -6.07 -1.16
C MET A 188 -8.06 -4.88 -2.04
N PRO A 189 -8.15 -5.08 -3.36
CA PRO A 189 -8.78 -4.13 -4.27
C PRO A 189 -10.17 -3.69 -3.81
N LEU A 190 -10.61 -2.52 -4.23
CA LEU A 190 -12.00 -2.12 -4.11
C LEU A 190 -12.84 -2.96 -5.07
N ASP A 191 -13.93 -3.51 -4.57
CA ASP A 191 -14.99 -4.10 -5.40
C ASP A 191 -15.94 -3.00 -5.89
N ASP A 192 -16.82 -3.36 -6.84
CA ASP A 192 -17.76 -2.42 -7.45
C ASP A 192 -18.62 -1.67 -6.43
N ASN A 193 -18.99 -2.32 -5.32
CA ASN A 193 -19.78 -1.68 -4.25
C ASN A 193 -18.99 -0.61 -3.51
N ARG A 194 -17.72 -0.89 -3.16
CA ARG A 194 -16.85 0.09 -2.52
C ARG A 194 -16.42 1.20 -3.47
N VAL A 195 -16.19 0.88 -4.74
CA VAL A 195 -15.96 1.88 -5.80
C VAL A 195 -17.14 2.82 -5.88
N LYS A 196 -18.37 2.30 -5.96
CA LYS A 196 -19.60 3.12 -5.99
C LYS A 196 -19.74 4.01 -4.77
N ARG A 197 -19.53 3.46 -3.55
CA ARG A 197 -19.61 4.19 -2.28
C ARG A 197 -18.56 5.31 -2.22
N LEU A 198 -17.33 5.04 -2.67
CA LEU A 198 -16.28 6.03 -2.71
C LEU A 198 -16.52 7.09 -3.80
N ALA A 199 -17.03 6.69 -4.95
CA ALA A 199 -17.38 7.61 -6.03
C ALA A 199 -18.48 8.59 -5.63
N GLN A 200 -19.51 8.10 -4.91
CA GLN A 200 -20.54 8.94 -4.30
C GLN A 200 -19.95 9.97 -3.34
N HIS A 201 -19.04 9.54 -2.47
CA HIS A 201 -18.34 10.42 -1.53
C HIS A 201 -17.49 11.48 -2.24
N TYR A 202 -16.90 11.11 -3.38
CA TYR A 202 -16.19 12.05 -4.24
C TYR A 202 -17.10 12.94 -5.09
N GLY A 203 -18.43 12.84 -4.98
CA GLY A 203 -19.36 13.69 -5.71
C GLY A 203 -19.50 13.32 -7.18
N CYS A 204 -19.40 12.03 -7.51
CA CYS A 204 -19.70 11.53 -8.85
C CYS A 204 -21.18 11.79 -9.19
N SER A 205 -21.42 12.34 -10.39
CA SER A 205 -22.76 12.66 -10.91
C SER A 205 -23.64 11.42 -11.09
N ASP A 206 -23.07 10.33 -11.60
CA ASP A 206 -23.72 9.04 -11.77
C ASP A 206 -22.78 7.89 -11.36
N PRO A 207 -22.72 7.56 -10.06
CA PRO A 207 -21.86 6.50 -9.55
C PRO A 207 -22.20 5.11 -10.09
N GLN A 208 -23.47 4.86 -10.43
CA GLN A 208 -23.88 3.57 -10.99
C GLN A 208 -23.47 3.48 -12.46
N GLY A 209 -23.75 4.52 -13.24
CA GLY A 209 -23.32 4.61 -14.64
C GLY A 209 -21.80 4.51 -14.79
N LEU A 210 -21.04 5.11 -13.88
CA LEU A 210 -19.58 4.97 -13.86
C LEU A 210 -19.15 3.50 -13.70
N VAL A 211 -19.67 2.80 -12.69
CA VAL A 211 -19.34 1.39 -12.45
C VAL A 211 -19.75 0.51 -13.63
N ASP A 212 -20.93 0.74 -14.20
CA ASP A 212 -21.41 -0.03 -15.35
C ASP A 212 -20.55 0.23 -16.61
N ALA A 213 -20.10 1.47 -16.83
CA ALA A 213 -19.20 1.83 -17.92
C ALA A 213 -17.82 1.18 -17.76
N VAL A 214 -17.23 1.23 -16.56
CA VAL A 214 -15.96 0.55 -16.26
C VAL A 214 -16.08 -0.96 -16.50
N ARG A 215 -17.17 -1.57 -16.03
CA ARG A 215 -17.42 -3.00 -16.19
C ARG A 215 -17.55 -3.38 -17.67
N LYS A 216 -18.30 -2.60 -18.45
CA LYS A 216 -18.48 -2.81 -19.89
C LYS A 216 -17.17 -2.70 -20.66
N ALA A 217 -16.25 -1.85 -20.20
CA ALA A 217 -14.93 -1.65 -20.80
C ALA A 217 -13.86 -2.64 -20.30
N SER A 218 -14.22 -3.56 -19.38
CA SER A 218 -13.26 -4.45 -18.69
C SER A 218 -12.09 -3.69 -18.03
N ALA A 219 -12.39 -2.50 -17.49
CA ALA A 219 -11.40 -1.56 -16.96
C ALA A 219 -11.33 -1.51 -15.41
N GLN A 220 -11.92 -2.50 -14.72
CA GLN A 220 -11.94 -2.59 -13.26
C GLN A 220 -10.53 -2.46 -12.61
N PRO A 221 -9.45 -3.02 -13.19
CA PRO A 221 -8.08 -2.81 -12.69
C PRO A 221 -7.66 -1.34 -12.54
N PHE A 222 -8.24 -0.43 -13.33
CA PHE A 222 -7.92 0.99 -13.34
C PHE A 222 -8.73 1.82 -12.35
N ILE A 223 -9.64 1.21 -11.58
CA ILE A 223 -10.44 1.89 -10.55
C ILE A 223 -10.44 1.15 -9.22
N ALA A 224 -9.47 0.25 -9.06
CA ALA A 224 -9.36 -0.71 -7.97
C ALA A 224 -8.84 -0.12 -6.65
N ARG A 225 -8.28 1.09 -6.69
CA ARG A 225 -7.65 1.75 -5.53
C ARG A 225 -8.38 3.06 -5.25
N PRO A 226 -8.43 3.51 -3.97
CA PRO A 226 -9.08 4.76 -3.62
C PRO A 226 -8.64 5.97 -4.45
N LEU A 227 -7.33 6.08 -4.70
CA LEU A 227 -6.78 7.17 -5.51
C LEU A 227 -7.19 7.09 -6.99
N ASP A 228 -7.29 5.88 -7.54
CA ASP A 228 -7.77 5.70 -8.92
C ASP A 228 -9.25 6.11 -9.05
N VAL A 229 -10.07 5.79 -8.04
CA VAL A 229 -11.47 6.22 -7.98
C VAL A 229 -11.57 7.74 -7.96
N GLU A 230 -10.73 8.43 -7.18
CA GLU A 230 -10.70 9.90 -7.14
C GLU A 230 -10.48 10.49 -8.55
N TRP A 231 -9.45 10.03 -9.26
CA TRP A 231 -9.14 10.51 -10.59
C TRP A 231 -10.22 10.17 -11.61
N MET A 232 -10.82 8.97 -11.49
CA MET A 232 -11.88 8.56 -12.40
C MET A 232 -13.16 9.38 -12.20
N VAL A 233 -13.49 9.74 -10.97
CA VAL A 233 -14.65 10.59 -10.68
C VAL A 233 -14.46 11.99 -11.25
N ASP A 234 -13.27 12.57 -11.09
CA ASP A 234 -12.96 13.87 -11.70
C ASP A 234 -13.15 13.80 -13.23
N TYR A 235 -12.64 12.75 -13.88
CA TYR A 235 -12.80 12.57 -15.33
C TYR A 235 -14.25 12.36 -15.77
N TRP A 236 -14.98 11.49 -15.06
CA TRP A 236 -16.38 11.17 -15.34
C TRP A 236 -17.28 12.39 -15.24
N ASN A 237 -17.05 13.24 -14.24
CA ASN A 237 -17.85 14.44 -14.06
C ASN A 237 -17.68 15.44 -15.23
N ASP A 238 -16.54 15.44 -15.90
CA ASP A 238 -16.25 16.31 -17.03
C ASP A 238 -16.74 15.74 -18.38
N HIS A 239 -16.71 14.41 -18.56
CA HIS A 239 -16.91 13.77 -19.88
C HIS A 239 -18.13 12.85 -19.96
N ASN A 240 -18.66 12.40 -18.82
CA ASN A 240 -19.75 11.42 -18.72
C ASN A 240 -19.49 10.10 -19.46
N GLU A 241 -18.22 9.71 -19.56
CA GLU A 241 -17.74 8.44 -20.10
C GLU A 241 -16.42 8.04 -19.43
N VAL A 242 -15.99 6.78 -19.60
CA VAL A 242 -14.69 6.29 -19.09
C VAL A 242 -13.56 6.38 -20.13
N GLY A 243 -13.89 6.60 -21.40
CA GLY A 243 -12.93 6.58 -22.51
C GLY A 243 -12.55 5.16 -22.97
N THR A 244 -11.62 5.09 -23.93
CA THR A 244 -11.05 3.84 -24.44
C THR A 244 -10.01 3.25 -23.47
N LEU A 245 -9.70 1.96 -23.62
CA LEU A 245 -8.65 1.31 -22.82
C LEU A 245 -7.29 2.02 -22.96
N THR A 246 -6.93 2.47 -24.17
CA THR A 246 -5.69 3.22 -24.41
C THR A 246 -5.70 4.53 -23.63
N GLU A 247 -6.77 5.32 -23.68
CA GLU A 247 -6.86 6.58 -22.92
C GLU A 247 -6.82 6.35 -21.41
N LEU A 248 -7.41 5.26 -20.93
CA LEU A 248 -7.36 4.87 -19.52
C LEU A 248 -5.94 4.50 -19.07
N VAL A 249 -5.22 3.70 -19.86
CA VAL A 249 -3.82 3.34 -19.61
C VAL A 249 -2.95 4.59 -19.59
N GLU A 250 -3.07 5.43 -20.62
CA GLU A 250 -2.30 6.67 -20.78
C GLU A 250 -2.47 7.62 -19.59
N ARG A 251 -3.72 7.86 -19.19
CA ARG A 251 -4.01 8.71 -18.04
C ARG A 251 -3.53 8.10 -16.73
N SER A 252 -3.70 6.80 -16.57
CA SER A 252 -3.25 6.10 -15.37
C SER A 252 -1.73 6.21 -15.21
N VAL A 253 -0.97 6.02 -16.29
CA VAL A 253 0.48 6.25 -16.31
C VAL A 253 0.80 7.71 -15.96
N ASP A 254 0.16 8.67 -16.62
CA ASP A 254 0.43 10.08 -16.38
C ASP A 254 0.14 10.53 -14.94
N LYS A 255 -0.94 10.04 -14.35
CA LYS A 255 -1.33 10.34 -12.97
C LYS A 255 -0.41 9.67 -11.96
N ARG A 256 0.02 8.43 -12.22
CA ARG A 256 0.96 7.69 -11.36
C ARG A 256 2.36 8.28 -11.38
N LEU A 257 2.82 8.77 -12.54
CA LEU A 257 4.07 9.53 -12.62
C LEU A 257 4.01 10.87 -11.85
N ASP A 258 2.82 11.44 -11.68
CA ASP A 258 2.57 12.65 -10.90
C ASP A 258 2.27 12.39 -9.41
N GLU A 259 2.11 11.12 -8.98
CA GLU A 259 1.84 10.77 -7.58
C GLU A 259 2.94 11.33 -6.67
N ARG A 260 2.63 12.45 -6.02
CA ARG A 260 3.52 13.09 -5.04
C ARG A 260 3.56 12.23 -3.80
N ARG A 261 4.76 11.79 -3.41
CA ARG A 261 4.96 11.18 -2.08
C ARG A 261 4.76 12.26 -1.02
N PRO A 262 3.77 12.12 -0.11
CA PRO A 262 3.47 13.15 0.89
C PRO A 262 4.67 13.53 1.76
N ASN A 263 5.64 12.63 1.89
CA ASN A 263 6.79 12.80 2.76
C ASN A 263 8.15 12.74 2.04
N SER A 264 8.24 12.67 0.71
CA SER A 264 9.56 12.77 0.05
C SER A 264 10.08 14.21 0.12
N CYS A 265 10.88 14.50 1.14
CA CYS A 265 11.70 15.73 1.19
C CYS A 265 12.70 15.81 0.02
N LEU A 266 12.94 14.68 -0.67
CA LEU A 266 13.60 14.65 -1.96
C LEU A 266 12.62 15.16 -3.03
N ARG A 267 12.84 16.38 -3.51
CA ARG A 267 12.26 16.79 -4.78
C ARG A 267 12.68 15.76 -5.82
N SER A 268 11.70 15.18 -6.52
CA SER A 268 11.90 14.45 -7.75
C SER A 268 12.97 15.13 -8.60
N ARG A 269 14.08 14.43 -8.89
CA ARG A 269 15.09 14.93 -9.83
C ARG A 269 14.74 14.51 -11.26
N LEU A 270 13.94 13.46 -11.40
CA LEU A 270 13.53 12.93 -12.70
C LEU A 270 12.33 13.69 -13.26
N ALA A 271 12.55 14.41 -14.36
CA ALA A 271 11.49 15.11 -15.10
C ALA A 271 10.43 14.12 -15.60
N LYS A 272 9.15 14.54 -15.61
CA LYS A 272 8.02 13.68 -15.98
C LYS A 272 8.19 13.02 -17.34
N GLN A 273 8.61 13.79 -18.35
CA GLN A 273 8.83 13.25 -19.69
C GLN A 273 9.92 12.17 -19.69
N LYS A 274 11.06 12.43 -19.03
CA LYS A 274 12.12 11.43 -18.93
C LYS A 274 11.62 10.16 -18.22
N ALA A 275 10.86 10.30 -17.13
CA ALA A 275 10.25 9.17 -16.43
C ALA A 275 9.33 8.34 -17.34
N ARG A 276 8.51 9.02 -18.15
CA ARG A 276 7.64 8.38 -19.12
C ARG A 276 8.41 7.62 -20.18
N ASP A 277 9.40 8.26 -20.81
CA ASP A 277 10.25 7.62 -21.83
C ASP A 277 10.94 6.38 -21.26
N GLY A 278 11.42 6.45 -20.02
CA GLY A 278 12.04 5.31 -19.33
C GLY A 278 11.06 4.16 -19.09
N LEU A 279 9.83 4.47 -18.64
CA LEU A 279 8.80 3.46 -18.40
C LEU A 279 8.36 2.77 -19.69
N GLU A 280 8.23 3.52 -20.79
CA GLU A 280 7.90 2.98 -22.11
C GLU A 280 8.98 2.01 -22.61
N ARG A 281 10.27 2.34 -22.42
CA ARG A 281 11.39 1.44 -22.76
C ARG A 281 11.40 0.17 -21.92
N LEU A 282 11.17 0.28 -20.60
CA LEU A 282 11.05 -0.88 -19.72
C LEU A 282 9.85 -1.75 -20.11
N ALA A 283 8.69 -1.17 -20.37
CA ALA A 283 7.52 -1.90 -20.83
C ALA A 283 7.79 -2.65 -22.13
N GLY A 284 8.46 -2.03 -23.10
CA GLY A 284 8.90 -2.68 -24.33
C GLY A 284 9.82 -3.87 -24.06
N LEU A 285 10.81 -3.70 -23.18
CA LEU A 285 11.73 -4.78 -22.81
C LEU A 285 11.01 -5.94 -22.11
N ALA A 286 10.04 -5.66 -21.23
CA ALA A 286 9.24 -6.70 -20.58
C ALA A 286 8.42 -7.50 -21.60
N VAL A 287 7.70 -6.80 -22.47
CA VAL A 287 6.84 -7.42 -23.50
C VAL A 287 7.68 -8.27 -24.46
N LEU A 288 8.81 -7.75 -24.94
CA LEU A 288 9.66 -8.45 -25.92
C LEU A 288 10.40 -9.64 -25.33
N SER A 289 10.77 -9.58 -24.05
CA SER A 289 11.48 -10.67 -23.39
C SER A 289 10.54 -11.71 -22.77
N GLY A 290 9.25 -11.40 -22.64
CA GLY A 290 8.27 -12.23 -21.92
C GLY A 290 8.51 -12.31 -20.41
N ARG A 291 9.47 -11.53 -19.91
CA ARG A 291 9.84 -11.42 -18.50
C ARG A 291 9.31 -10.11 -17.96
N TRP A 292 8.82 -10.15 -16.74
CA TRP A 292 8.02 -9.05 -16.20
C TRP A 292 8.72 -8.35 -15.04
N SER A 293 9.73 -8.97 -14.45
CA SER A 293 10.41 -8.50 -13.25
C SER A 293 11.73 -7.79 -13.59
N PHE A 294 12.00 -6.64 -12.99
CA PHE A 294 13.19 -5.83 -13.20
C PHE A 294 14.01 -5.69 -11.93
N LEU A 295 15.31 -5.97 -11.99
CA LEU A 295 16.23 -5.77 -10.89
C LEU A 295 16.26 -4.30 -10.44
N VAL A 296 16.19 -4.05 -9.13
CA VAL A 296 16.39 -2.71 -8.56
C VAL A 296 17.90 -2.48 -8.30
N PRO A 297 18.54 -1.45 -8.92
CA PRO A 297 19.96 -1.16 -8.71
C PRO A 297 20.35 -1.00 -7.24
N GLY A 298 21.41 -1.68 -6.82
CA GLY A 298 21.89 -1.69 -5.43
C GLY A 298 21.30 -2.81 -4.55
N GLU A 299 20.34 -3.58 -5.04
CA GLU A 299 19.80 -4.76 -4.35
C GLU A 299 20.38 -6.10 -4.86
N GLU A 300 21.40 -6.03 -5.73
CA GLU A 300 22.08 -7.14 -6.40
C GLU A 300 22.61 -8.22 -5.44
N SER A 301 23.09 -7.80 -4.26
CA SER A 301 23.71 -8.69 -3.26
C SER A 301 22.74 -9.61 -2.52
N ARG A 302 21.42 -9.54 -2.81
CA ARG A 302 20.38 -10.29 -2.07
C ARG A 302 20.01 -11.64 -2.68
N GLY A 303 20.67 -12.06 -3.77
CA GLY A 303 20.54 -13.42 -4.32
C GLY A 303 19.21 -13.72 -5.00
N LEU A 304 18.43 -12.70 -5.37
CA LEU A 304 17.09 -12.82 -5.96
C LEU A 304 17.06 -12.65 -7.49
N GLY A 305 18.22 -12.66 -8.16
CA GLY A 305 18.30 -12.69 -9.62
C GLY A 305 17.98 -14.10 -10.15
N GLY A 306 16.69 -14.41 -10.30
CA GLY A 306 16.24 -15.59 -11.05
C GLY A 306 16.30 -15.35 -12.56
N ASP A 307 16.19 -16.42 -13.35
CA ASP A 307 16.21 -16.37 -14.83
C ASP A 307 15.14 -15.41 -15.42
N ASP A 308 14.04 -15.19 -14.69
CA ASP A 308 12.92 -14.32 -15.07
C ASP A 308 13.10 -12.83 -14.73
N THR A 309 14.27 -12.41 -14.22
CA THR A 309 14.55 -11.01 -13.88
C THR A 309 15.39 -10.30 -14.95
N ILE A 310 15.04 -9.06 -15.27
CA ILE A 310 15.67 -8.21 -16.28
C ILE A 310 16.52 -7.13 -15.59
N ASP A 311 17.74 -6.90 -16.07
CA ASP A 311 18.48 -5.68 -15.67
C ASP A 311 17.91 -4.47 -16.43
N PRO A 312 17.31 -3.47 -15.75
CA PRO A 312 16.75 -2.28 -16.41
C PRO A 312 17.80 -1.47 -17.18
N ARG A 313 19.09 -1.60 -16.86
CA ARG A 313 20.19 -0.93 -17.58
C ARG A 313 20.26 -1.35 -19.05
N GLN A 314 19.70 -2.51 -19.41
CA GLN A 314 19.61 -2.97 -20.81
C GLN A 314 18.67 -2.10 -21.67
N ALA A 315 17.69 -1.43 -21.06
CA ALA A 315 16.78 -0.50 -21.75
C ALA A 315 17.12 0.98 -21.46
N LEU A 316 17.85 1.24 -20.38
CA LEU A 316 18.13 2.57 -19.84
C LEU A 316 19.64 2.83 -19.75
N GLU A 317 20.38 2.53 -20.81
CA GLU A 317 21.85 2.67 -20.86
C GLU A 317 22.32 4.11 -20.57
N ASP A 318 21.48 5.11 -20.88
CA ASP A 318 21.74 6.53 -20.68
C ASP A 318 21.34 7.07 -19.29
N TRP A 319 20.99 6.18 -18.36
CA TRP A 319 20.49 6.53 -17.03
C TRP A 319 21.46 6.13 -15.92
N SER A 320 21.47 6.93 -14.85
CA SER A 320 22.17 6.56 -13.62
C SER A 320 21.34 5.59 -12.76
N ASP A 321 22.00 4.78 -11.93
CA ASP A 321 21.35 3.86 -11.00
C ASP A 321 20.34 4.55 -10.06
N ASP A 322 20.63 5.79 -9.67
CA ASP A 322 19.72 6.61 -8.86
C ASP A 322 18.45 7.00 -9.62
N GLU A 323 18.57 7.35 -10.91
CA GLU A 323 17.42 7.67 -11.76
C GLU A 323 16.57 6.43 -12.07
N ILE A 324 17.22 5.28 -12.32
CA ILE A 324 16.53 4.00 -12.51
C ILE A 324 15.78 3.62 -11.22
N ARG A 325 16.42 3.72 -10.06
CA ARG A 325 15.77 3.47 -8.76
C ARG A 325 14.60 4.42 -8.53
N GLU A 326 14.78 5.72 -8.79
CA GLU A 326 13.71 6.71 -8.68
C GLU A 326 12.53 6.37 -9.60
N LEU A 327 12.78 5.94 -10.84
CA LEU A 327 11.76 5.51 -11.80
C LEU A 327 11.01 4.26 -11.32
N LEU A 328 11.73 3.19 -10.97
CA LEU A 328 11.12 1.92 -10.55
C LEU A 328 10.29 2.10 -9.28
N THR A 329 10.74 2.94 -8.35
CA THR A 329 9.98 3.21 -7.13
C THR A 329 8.76 4.11 -7.38
N ARG A 330 8.71 4.89 -8.45
CA ARG A 330 7.49 5.60 -8.90
C ARG A 330 6.55 4.66 -9.62
N ALA A 331 7.10 3.84 -10.50
CA ALA A 331 6.35 2.93 -11.33
C ALA A 331 5.77 1.77 -10.52
N SER A 332 6.28 1.42 -9.34
CA SER A 332 5.69 0.37 -8.48
C SER A 332 4.23 0.64 -8.10
N SER A 333 3.70 1.85 -8.31
CA SER A 333 2.27 2.16 -8.20
C SER A 333 1.45 1.82 -9.46
N THR A 334 2.03 1.28 -10.54
CA THR A 334 1.38 1.08 -11.85
C THR A 334 0.78 -0.31 -12.09
N ASN A 335 0.92 -1.27 -11.18
CA ASN A 335 0.37 -2.63 -11.34
C ASN A 335 -0.20 -3.20 -10.04
N PRO A 336 -1.01 -4.29 -10.09
CA PRO A 336 -1.27 -5.08 -8.91
C PRO A 336 0.06 -5.54 -8.29
N PRO A 337 0.06 -5.74 -6.98
CA PRO A 337 1.24 -5.68 -6.13
C PRO A 337 2.29 -6.71 -6.54
N THR A 338 3.58 -6.37 -6.42
CA THR A 338 4.65 -7.38 -6.44
C THR A 338 5.60 -7.25 -5.26
N ALA A 339 5.83 -8.38 -4.60
CA ALA A 339 6.78 -8.54 -3.51
C ALA A 339 8.13 -9.00 -4.06
N GLY A 340 9.20 -8.33 -3.63
CA GLY A 340 10.57 -8.68 -3.96
C GLY A 340 11.36 -7.50 -4.52
N SER A 341 12.68 -7.64 -4.54
CA SER A 341 13.68 -6.70 -5.07
C SER A 341 13.58 -6.46 -6.59
N ALA A 342 12.43 -6.80 -7.19
CA ALA A 342 12.17 -6.69 -8.60
C ALA A 342 10.85 -5.96 -8.88
N PHE A 343 10.92 -4.88 -9.66
CA PHE A 343 9.74 -4.18 -10.16
C PHE A 343 9.06 -5.06 -11.21
N THR A 344 7.78 -5.39 -11.06
CA THR A 344 7.09 -6.27 -12.02
C THR A 344 6.06 -5.51 -12.84
N ILE A 345 6.15 -5.65 -14.17
CA ILE A 345 5.10 -5.23 -15.10
C ILE A 345 4.21 -6.45 -15.37
N GLU A 346 2.97 -6.53 -14.92
CA GLU A 346 2.12 -7.66 -15.30
C GLU A 346 1.60 -7.56 -16.74
N PRO A 347 1.51 -8.69 -17.47
CA PRO A 347 0.88 -8.73 -18.78
C PRO A 347 -0.63 -8.49 -18.67
N PHE A 348 -1.16 -7.62 -19.54
CA PHE A 348 -2.60 -7.60 -19.79
C PHE A 348 -3.00 -8.86 -20.58
N ARG A 349 -3.36 -9.94 -19.89
CA ARG A 349 -3.92 -11.14 -20.54
C ARG A 349 -5.41 -10.90 -20.77
N SER A 350 -5.79 -10.73 -22.05
CA SER A 350 -7.18 -10.83 -22.48
C SER A 350 -7.73 -12.19 -22.07
N THR A 351 -8.59 -12.25 -21.06
CA THR A 351 -9.35 -13.46 -20.78
C THR A 351 -10.43 -13.61 -21.84
N SER A 352 -10.22 -14.52 -22.79
CA SER A 352 -11.33 -15.02 -23.59
C SER A 352 -12.36 -15.66 -22.63
N PRO A 353 -13.66 -15.44 -22.81
CA PRO A 353 -14.67 -16.12 -22.00
C PRO A 353 -14.50 -17.64 -22.18
N PRO A 354 -14.81 -18.44 -21.14
CA PRO A 354 -14.75 -19.89 -21.26
C PRO A 354 -15.68 -20.33 -22.41
N SER A 355 -15.09 -20.96 -23.42
CA SER A 355 -15.83 -21.75 -24.39
C SER A 355 -16.56 -22.85 -23.63
N GLY A 356 -17.89 -22.86 -23.75
CA GLY A 356 -18.80 -23.68 -22.95
C GLY A 356 -18.74 -25.17 -23.18
#